data_AF-A0A1U7TA10-F1
#
_entry.id   AF-A0A1U7TA10-F1
#
_cell.length_a   1.000
_cell.length_b   1.000
_cell.length_c   1.000
_cell.angle_alpha   90.00
_cell.angle_beta   90.00
_cell.angle_gamma   90.00
#
_symmetry.space_group_name_H-M   'P 1'
#
loop_
_entity.id
_entity.type
_entity.pdbx_description
1 polymer ?
#
loop_
_entity_poly.entity_id
_entity_poly.type
_entity_poly.pdbx_seq_one_letter_code
_entity_poly.pdbx_strand_id
1 'polypeptide(L)'
;MNGVMAELAKEHPHASFVKLEAEAVPEVSEKYEISSVPTFLFFKNSQKIDRLDGAHAPELTKKVQRHASSGSFPPSTNEHLKEDLNLRLKKLIHAAPCMLFMKGTPQEPRCGFSKQMVEILQKHNIQFSSFDIFSDEEVRQGLKTYSNWPTYPQLYVSGELVGGLDIIKELEASEELDTICPKAPKLEERLKVLTNKASVMLFMKGNKQEAKCGFSKQILEILNSTGVEYETFDILEDEEVRQGLKTYSNWPTYPQLYVKGDLVGGLDIVKELKENGELLPVLRGEN
;
A
#
# COMPACT_ATOMS: atom_id res chain seq x y z
N MET A 1 -35.60 11.02 0.71
CA MET A 1 -35.41 10.87 2.18
C MET A 1 -36.70 10.93 2.98
N ASN A 2 -37.67 11.80 2.66
CA ASN A 2 -38.95 11.87 3.41
C ASN A 2 -39.74 10.55 3.42
N GLY A 3 -39.77 9.80 2.31
CA GLY A 3 -40.41 8.47 2.25
C GLY A 3 -39.76 7.46 3.20
N VAL A 4 -38.42 7.42 3.21
CA VAL A 4 -37.63 6.53 4.08
C VAL A 4 -37.89 6.83 5.57
N MET A 5 -37.96 8.10 5.96
CA MET A 5 -38.30 8.50 7.34
C MET A 5 -39.71 8.06 7.74
N ALA A 6 -40.68 8.15 6.82
CA ALA A 6 -42.05 7.72 7.08
C ALA A 6 -42.18 6.19 7.21
N GLU A 7 -41.40 5.43 6.45
CA GLU A 7 -41.31 3.96 6.59
C GLU A 7 -40.66 3.57 7.92
N LEU A 8 -39.52 4.17 8.27
CA LEU A 8 -38.83 3.90 9.53
C LEU A 8 -39.68 4.26 10.76
N ALA A 9 -40.47 5.33 10.69
CA ALA A 9 -41.40 5.70 11.75
C ALA A 9 -42.52 4.66 11.96
N LYS A 10 -42.94 3.95 10.91
CA LYS A 10 -43.91 2.85 11.01
C LYS A 10 -43.30 1.58 11.60
N GLU A 11 -42.06 1.28 11.22
CA GLU A 11 -41.34 0.07 11.66
C GLU A 11 -40.84 0.17 13.11
N HIS A 12 -40.62 1.39 13.62
CA HIS A 12 -40.07 1.64 14.96
C HIS A 12 -41.00 2.47 15.84
N PRO A 13 -42.11 1.91 16.37
CA PRO A 13 -43.12 2.66 17.12
C PRO A 13 -42.63 3.21 18.47
N HIS A 14 -41.45 2.77 18.93
CA HIS A 14 -40.78 3.20 20.16
C HIS A 14 -39.77 4.33 19.94
N ALA A 15 -39.58 4.78 18.69
CA ALA A 15 -38.72 5.91 18.35
C ALA A 15 -39.57 7.06 17.78
N SER A 16 -39.29 8.29 18.24
CA SER A 16 -39.95 9.49 17.73
C SER A 16 -39.13 10.12 16.61
N PHE A 17 -39.77 10.37 15.46
CA PHE A 17 -39.15 11.01 14.31
C PHE A 17 -39.67 12.43 14.19
N VAL A 18 -38.76 13.41 14.29
CA VAL A 18 -39.08 14.83 14.21
C VAL A 18 -38.41 15.41 12.97
N LYS A 19 -39.19 16.13 12.16
CA LYS A 19 -38.70 16.88 11.01
C LYS A 19 -38.67 18.36 11.40
N LEU A 20 -37.53 19.01 11.16
CA LEU A 20 -37.37 20.45 11.29
C LEU A 20 -36.91 21.00 9.94
N GLU A 21 -37.45 22.16 9.56
CA GLU A 21 -36.95 22.91 8.41
C GLU A 21 -35.82 23.81 8.88
N ALA A 22 -34.59 23.53 8.43
CA ALA A 22 -33.39 24.19 8.93
C ALA A 22 -33.44 25.73 8.84
N GLU A 23 -34.14 26.25 7.82
CA GLU A 23 -34.36 27.68 7.60
C GLU A 23 -35.39 28.30 8.56
N ALA A 24 -36.35 27.52 9.06
CA ALA A 24 -37.36 27.98 10.00
C ALA A 24 -36.88 27.99 11.46
N VAL A 25 -35.79 27.28 11.76
CA VAL A 25 -35.19 27.18 13.12
C VAL A 25 -33.67 27.44 13.10
N PRO A 26 -33.23 28.67 12.79
CA PRO A 26 -31.81 28.99 12.64
C PRO A 26 -30.99 28.70 13.91
N GLU A 27 -31.56 28.91 15.10
CA GLU A 27 -30.89 28.63 16.39
C GLU A 27 -30.54 27.14 16.56
N VAL A 28 -31.40 26.24 16.06
CA VAL A 28 -31.17 24.79 16.09
C VAL A 28 -30.11 24.40 15.07
N SER A 29 -30.17 25.02 13.88
CA SER A 29 -29.19 24.82 12.82
C SER A 29 -27.79 25.25 13.25
N GLU A 30 -27.67 26.39 13.94
CA GLU A 30 -26.40 26.87 14.49
C GLU A 30 -25.91 25.97 15.63
N LYS A 31 -26.76 25.67 16.61
CA LYS A 31 -26.42 24.83 17.77
C LYS A 31 -25.88 23.44 17.38
N TYR A 32 -26.37 22.88 16.28
CA TYR A 32 -25.95 21.56 15.80
C TYR A 32 -25.07 21.61 14.55
N GLU A 33 -24.59 22.79 14.16
CA GLU A 33 -23.69 23.00 13.02
C GLU A 33 -24.22 22.35 11.74
N ILE A 34 -25.49 22.64 11.41
CA ILE A 34 -26.16 22.14 10.21
C ILE A 34 -25.68 22.95 9.02
N SER A 35 -24.79 22.36 8.22
CA SER A 35 -24.20 22.97 7.03
C SER A 35 -24.74 22.41 5.71
N SER A 36 -25.50 21.31 5.77
CA SER A 36 -26.12 20.69 4.60
C SER A 36 -27.47 20.06 4.94
N VAL A 37 -28.37 20.01 3.95
CA VAL A 37 -29.69 19.39 4.09
C VAL A 37 -29.82 18.28 3.04
N PRO A 38 -30.27 17.07 3.42
CA PRO A 38 -30.76 16.67 4.74
C PRO A 38 -29.62 16.30 5.72
N THR A 39 -29.80 16.64 7.00
CA THR A 39 -28.98 16.15 8.13
C THR A 39 -29.89 15.48 9.15
N PHE A 40 -29.48 14.31 9.66
CA PHE A 40 -30.21 13.54 10.65
C PHE A 40 -29.43 13.52 11.96
N LEU A 41 -30.11 13.88 13.05
CA LEU A 41 -29.57 13.86 14.40
C LEU A 41 -30.35 12.83 15.23
N PHE A 42 -29.63 12.03 16.01
CA PHE A 42 -30.23 10.99 16.83
C PHE A 42 -30.10 11.38 18.30
N PHE A 43 -31.21 11.29 19.04
CA PHE A 43 -31.28 11.67 20.45
C PHE A 43 -31.80 10.52 21.29
N LYS A 44 -31.22 10.33 22.48
CA LYS A 44 -31.72 9.43 23.53
C LYS A 44 -31.52 10.11 24.87
N ASN A 45 -32.56 10.14 25.70
CA ASN A 45 -32.55 10.86 26.99
C ASN A 45 -32.08 12.33 26.86
N SER A 46 -32.55 13.04 25.82
CA SER A 46 -32.20 14.44 25.51
C SER A 46 -30.73 14.70 25.16
N GLN A 47 -29.91 13.67 24.99
CA GLN A 47 -28.53 13.78 24.53
C GLN A 47 -28.41 13.36 23.07
N LYS A 48 -27.63 14.12 22.27
CA LYS A 48 -27.27 13.74 20.91
C LYS A 48 -26.32 12.54 20.96
N ILE A 49 -26.73 11.41 20.39
CA ILE A 49 -25.98 10.14 20.40
C ILE A 49 -25.38 9.77 19.04
N ASP A 50 -25.89 10.33 17.94
CA ASP A 50 -25.39 10.03 16.59
C ASP A 50 -25.78 11.17 15.60
N ARG A 51 -25.11 11.20 14.43
CA ARG A 51 -25.33 12.16 13.34
C ARG A 51 -25.15 11.45 11.99
N LEU A 52 -25.88 11.91 10.99
CA LEU A 52 -25.71 11.55 9.58
C LEU A 52 -25.93 12.79 8.71
N ASP A 53 -24.92 13.18 7.96
CA ASP A 53 -24.99 14.26 6.98
C ASP A 53 -25.26 13.70 5.59
N GLY A 54 -26.20 14.30 4.85
CA GLY A 54 -26.53 13.93 3.48
C GLY A 54 -27.59 12.85 3.33
N ALA A 55 -27.98 12.60 2.08
CA ALA A 55 -29.10 11.75 1.71
C ALA A 55 -28.71 10.27 1.51
N HIS A 56 -28.26 9.59 2.57
CA HIS A 56 -27.86 8.17 2.53
C HIS A 56 -28.88 7.26 3.23
N ALA A 57 -29.86 6.76 2.47
CA ALA A 57 -30.96 5.94 3.01
C ALA A 57 -30.51 4.64 3.71
N PRO A 58 -29.58 3.82 3.17
CA PRO A 58 -29.18 2.58 3.84
C PRO A 58 -28.50 2.81 5.19
N GLU A 59 -27.70 3.87 5.29
CA GLU A 59 -26.99 4.22 6.52
C GLU A 59 -27.93 4.78 7.59
N LEU A 60 -28.91 5.59 7.16
CA LEU A 60 -29.99 6.07 8.02
C LEU A 60 -30.77 4.91 8.65
N THR A 61 -31.19 3.94 7.84
CA THR A 61 -31.91 2.73 8.32
C THR A 61 -31.09 1.95 9.34
N LYS A 62 -29.80 1.73 9.07
CA LYS A 62 -28.90 1.01 9.98
C LYS A 62 -28.73 1.72 11.33
N LYS A 63 -28.57 3.06 11.31
CA LYS A 63 -28.46 3.88 12.54
C LYS A 63 -29.76 3.88 13.33
N VAL A 64 -30.92 3.99 12.68
CA VAL A 64 -32.23 3.90 13.35
C VAL A 64 -32.40 2.55 14.02
N GLN A 65 -32.18 1.44 13.31
CA GLN A 65 -32.33 0.09 13.86
C GLN A 65 -31.45 -0.13 15.10
N ARG A 66 -30.19 0.32 15.04
CA ARG A 66 -29.25 0.25 16.16
C ARG A 66 -29.77 0.95 17.41
N HIS A 67 -30.36 2.13 17.26
CA HIS A 67 -30.77 2.96 18.40
C HIS A 67 -32.19 2.67 18.87
N ALA A 68 -33.02 2.08 18.02
CA ALA A 68 -34.42 1.77 18.29
C ALA A 68 -34.61 0.45 19.06
N SER A 69 -33.81 -0.60 18.82
CA SER A 69 -34.01 -1.89 19.49
C SER A 69 -33.95 -1.80 21.02
N SER A 70 -35.11 -2.01 21.66
CA SER A 70 -35.34 -2.10 23.11
C SER A 70 -34.88 -3.45 23.68
N GLY A 71 -33.60 -3.78 23.49
CA GLY A 71 -32.93 -4.88 24.16
C GLY A 71 -31.91 -4.32 25.14
N SER A 72 -32.21 -4.42 26.43
CA SER A 72 -31.24 -4.35 27.52
C SER A 72 -30.19 -5.43 27.30
N PHE A 73 -29.13 -5.09 26.59
CA PHE A 73 -27.84 -5.66 26.91
C PHE A 73 -27.47 -5.15 28.31
N PRO A 74 -26.65 -5.89 29.09
CA PRO A 74 -25.87 -5.29 30.17
C PRO A 74 -25.16 -4.03 29.62
N PRO A 75 -24.46 -3.21 30.41
CA PRO A 75 -23.39 -2.45 29.81
C PRO A 75 -22.43 -3.49 29.21
N SER A 76 -22.66 -3.89 27.96
CA SER A 76 -21.61 -4.36 27.11
C SER A 76 -20.71 -3.15 27.04
N THR A 77 -19.68 -3.22 27.86
CA THR A 77 -18.34 -2.74 27.54
C THR A 77 -18.08 -2.98 26.06
N ASN A 78 -18.63 -2.10 25.22
CA ASN A 78 -17.87 -1.56 24.13
C ASN A 78 -17.06 -0.43 24.81
N GLU A 79 -15.90 -0.62 25.44
CA GLU A 79 -14.74 -1.44 25.07
C GLU A 79 -14.70 -2.01 23.65
N HIS A 80 -15.25 -1.28 22.66
CA HIS A 80 -14.28 -0.78 21.73
C HIS A 80 -13.52 0.22 22.58
N LEU A 81 -12.34 -0.17 23.06
CA LEU A 81 -11.31 0.81 23.32
C LEU A 81 -11.46 1.78 22.14
N LYS A 82 -11.96 3.00 22.39
CA LYS A 82 -11.64 4.10 21.50
C LYS A 82 -10.14 4.03 21.52
N GLU A 83 -9.57 3.38 20.51
CA GLU A 83 -8.15 3.41 20.29
C GLU A 83 -7.85 4.89 20.37
N ASP A 84 -7.05 5.29 21.36
CA ASP A 84 -6.68 6.69 21.54
C ASP A 84 -6.37 7.19 20.13
N LEU A 85 -7.11 8.22 19.67
CA LEU A 85 -7.02 8.65 18.28
C LEU A 85 -5.54 8.88 17.92
N ASN A 86 -4.74 9.38 18.87
CA ASN A 86 -3.29 9.52 18.70
C ASN A 86 -2.57 8.20 18.47
N LEU A 87 -2.95 7.11 19.15
CA LEU A 87 -2.41 5.78 18.93
C LEU A 87 -2.78 5.27 17.53
N ARG A 88 -4.03 5.47 17.10
CA ARG A 88 -4.49 5.11 15.76
C ARG A 88 -3.75 5.89 14.67
N LEU A 89 -3.61 7.20 14.85
CA LEU A 89 -2.85 8.08 13.95
C LEU A 89 -1.38 7.66 13.89
N LYS A 90 -0.76 7.38 15.04
CA LYS A 90 0.61 6.89 15.12
C LYS A 90 0.77 5.58 14.34
N LYS A 91 -0.17 4.64 14.50
CA LYS A 91 -0.17 3.39 13.72
C LYS A 91 -0.27 3.64 12.21
N LEU A 92 -1.16 4.54 11.78
CA LEU A 92 -1.31 4.88 10.35
C LEU A 92 -0.05 5.53 9.78
N ILE A 93 0.55 6.48 10.52
CA ILE A 93 1.78 7.17 10.12
C ILE A 93 2.96 6.18 9.99
N HIS A 94 3.01 5.15 10.83
CA HIS A 94 4.06 4.12 10.81
C HIS A 94 3.70 2.88 9.97
N ALA A 95 2.57 2.89 9.24
CA ALA A 95 2.12 1.73 8.48
C ALA A 95 3.07 1.38 7.30
N ALA A 96 3.83 2.37 6.82
CA ALA A 96 4.90 2.18 5.85
C ALA A 96 6.06 3.16 6.13
N PRO A 97 7.29 2.88 5.63
CA PRO A 97 8.42 3.80 5.75
C PRO A 97 8.17 5.18 5.11
N CYS A 98 7.27 5.27 4.13
CA CYS A 98 6.82 6.51 3.52
C CYS A 98 5.29 6.44 3.36
N MET A 99 4.58 7.33 4.05
CA MET A 99 3.11 7.38 4.12
C MET A 99 2.60 8.71 3.58
N LEU A 100 1.81 8.64 2.51
CA LEU A 100 1.14 9.79 1.90
C LEU A 100 -0.34 9.85 2.30
N PHE A 101 -0.73 10.86 3.05
CA PHE A 101 -2.14 11.17 3.31
C PHE A 101 -2.63 12.16 2.27
N MET A 102 -3.60 11.75 1.45
CA MET A 102 -4.03 12.51 0.26
C MET A 102 -5.54 12.45 0.05
N LYS A 103 -6.05 13.31 -0.85
CA LYS A 103 -7.45 13.31 -1.27
C LYS A 103 -7.62 12.34 -2.45
N GLY A 104 -8.27 11.20 -2.21
CA GLY A 104 -8.36 10.10 -3.18
C GLY A 104 -7.19 9.12 -3.04
N THR A 105 -6.88 8.40 -4.12
CA THR A 105 -5.81 7.39 -4.17
C THR A 105 -4.74 7.79 -5.19
N PRO A 106 -3.56 7.13 -5.22
CA PRO A 106 -2.54 7.40 -6.23
C PRO A 106 -3.02 7.15 -7.66
N GLN A 107 -3.92 6.17 -7.84
CA GLN A 107 -4.54 5.84 -9.12
C GLN A 107 -5.67 6.82 -9.48
N GLU A 108 -6.41 7.29 -8.47
CA GLU A 108 -7.55 8.21 -8.64
C GLU A 108 -7.43 9.42 -7.69
N PRO A 109 -6.50 10.36 -7.96
CA PRO A 109 -6.35 11.55 -7.13
C PRO A 109 -7.53 12.49 -7.34
N ARG A 110 -8.16 12.91 -6.23
CA ARG A 110 -9.37 13.77 -6.23
C ARG A 110 -9.07 15.25 -6.00
N CYS A 111 -7.80 15.64 -6.09
CA CYS A 111 -7.34 17.02 -5.91
C CYS A 111 -6.04 17.25 -6.70
N GLY A 112 -5.91 18.43 -7.33
CA GLY A 112 -4.72 18.78 -8.13
C GLY A 112 -3.40 18.73 -7.35
N PHE A 113 -3.41 19.12 -6.08
CA PHE A 113 -2.22 19.03 -5.21
C PHE A 113 -1.85 17.58 -4.91
N SER A 114 -2.85 16.73 -4.66
CA SER A 114 -2.64 15.29 -4.45
C SER A 114 -2.11 14.61 -5.72
N LYS A 115 -2.60 15.01 -6.89
CA LYS A 115 -2.08 14.54 -8.18
C LYS A 115 -0.60 14.91 -8.36
N GLN A 116 -0.26 16.19 -8.17
CA GLN A 116 1.13 16.66 -8.29
C GLN A 116 2.08 15.97 -7.30
N MET A 117 1.64 15.74 -6.06
CA MET A 117 2.44 15.00 -5.08
C MET A 117 2.76 13.58 -5.58
N VAL A 118 1.76 12.86 -6.08
CA VAL A 118 1.94 11.51 -6.62
C VAL A 118 2.89 11.52 -7.82
N GLU A 119 2.75 12.49 -8.73
CA GLU A 119 3.63 12.65 -9.90
C GLU A 119 5.09 12.84 -9.49
N ILE A 120 5.39 13.69 -8.49
CA ILE A 120 6.75 13.91 -8.00
C ILE A 120 7.33 12.62 -7.39
N LEU A 121 6.57 11.96 -6.50
CA LEU A 121 7.03 10.73 -5.85
C LEU A 121 7.30 9.61 -6.86
N GLN A 122 6.41 9.45 -7.86
CA GLN A 122 6.58 8.46 -8.92
C GLN A 122 7.77 8.78 -9.84
N LYS A 123 7.94 10.05 -10.23
CA LYS A 123 9.08 10.51 -11.04
C LYS A 123 10.41 10.17 -10.38
N HIS A 124 10.48 10.27 -9.05
CA HIS A 124 11.68 9.98 -8.26
C HIS A 124 11.81 8.52 -7.82
N ASN A 125 10.92 7.63 -8.27
CA ASN A 125 10.85 6.21 -7.87
C ASN A 125 10.80 6.03 -6.34
N ILE A 126 10.15 6.95 -5.64
CA ILE A 126 9.95 6.87 -4.20
C ILE A 126 8.86 5.84 -3.92
N GLN A 127 9.17 4.88 -3.06
CA GLN A 127 8.19 3.89 -2.61
C GLN A 127 7.36 4.51 -1.49
N PHE A 128 6.04 4.55 -1.66
CA PHE A 128 5.14 5.07 -0.64
C PHE A 128 3.84 4.26 -0.60
N SER A 129 3.26 4.18 0.60
CA SER A 129 1.87 3.80 0.79
C SER A 129 1.01 5.05 0.94
N SER A 130 -0.29 4.92 0.72
CA SER A 130 -1.20 6.07 0.78
C SER A 130 -2.44 5.78 1.60
N PHE A 131 -3.03 6.85 2.14
CA PHE A 131 -4.30 6.82 2.84
C PHE A 131 -5.23 7.89 2.27
N ASP A 132 -6.42 7.49 1.82
CA ASP A 132 -7.45 8.42 1.36
C ASP A 132 -8.15 9.06 2.57
N ILE A 133 -7.88 10.34 2.80
CA ILE A 133 -8.45 11.10 3.92
C ILE A 133 -9.97 11.32 3.80
N PHE A 134 -10.59 11.04 2.66
CA PHE A 134 -12.05 11.04 2.55
C PHE A 134 -12.71 9.77 3.07
N SER A 135 -11.93 8.69 3.25
CA SER A 135 -12.45 7.44 3.81
C SER A 135 -12.68 7.52 5.32
N ASP A 136 -12.04 8.47 6.01
CA ASP A 136 -12.11 8.63 7.46
C ASP A 136 -11.93 10.08 7.89
N GLU A 137 -13.04 10.71 8.29
CA GLU A 137 -13.08 12.12 8.71
C GLU A 137 -12.39 12.33 10.08
N GLU A 138 -12.38 11.33 10.97
CA GLU A 138 -11.74 11.43 12.28
C GLU A 138 -10.21 11.44 12.12
N VAL A 139 -9.67 10.55 11.27
CA VAL A 139 -8.25 10.56 10.89
C VAL A 139 -7.88 11.86 10.18
N ARG A 140 -8.74 12.35 9.28
CA ARG A 140 -8.52 13.60 8.54
C ARG A 140 -8.42 14.83 9.45
N GLN A 141 -9.30 14.97 10.43
CA GLN A 141 -9.21 16.09 11.36
C GLN A 141 -8.10 15.87 12.39
N GLY A 142 -8.00 14.64 12.89
CA GLY A 142 -6.98 14.25 13.88
C GLY A 142 -5.55 14.50 13.41
N LEU A 143 -5.23 14.14 12.15
CA LEU A 143 -3.87 14.34 11.60
C LEU A 143 -3.47 15.81 11.55
N LYS A 144 -4.36 16.72 11.18
CA LYS A 144 -4.04 18.16 11.15
C LYS A 144 -3.63 18.67 12.53
N THR A 145 -4.34 18.22 13.56
CA THR A 145 -4.04 18.58 14.95
C THR A 145 -2.77 17.87 15.44
N TYR A 146 -2.63 16.57 15.15
CA TYR A 146 -1.50 15.76 15.58
C TYR A 146 -0.16 16.28 15.06
N SER A 147 -0.10 16.68 13.79
CA SER A 147 1.12 17.18 13.15
C SER A 147 1.24 18.70 13.15
N ASN A 148 0.27 19.40 13.72
CA ASN A 148 0.15 20.86 13.64
C ASN A 148 0.26 21.39 12.20
N TRP A 149 -0.37 20.67 11.24
CA TRP A 149 -0.28 20.96 9.81
C TRP A 149 -1.67 21.10 9.16
N PRO A 150 -2.01 22.25 8.54
CA PRO A 150 -3.39 22.56 8.18
C PRO A 150 -3.90 21.90 6.89
N THR A 151 -3.00 21.49 5.99
CA THR A 151 -3.34 21.14 4.59
C THR A 151 -3.03 19.69 4.24
N TYR A 152 -3.58 19.25 3.10
CA TYR A 152 -3.26 17.98 2.44
C TYR A 152 -2.89 18.25 0.98
N PRO A 153 -2.03 17.45 0.35
CA PRO A 153 -1.42 16.20 0.87
C PRO A 153 -0.40 16.41 1.99
N GLN A 154 -0.19 15.39 2.84
CA GLN A 154 0.87 15.34 3.86
C GLN A 154 1.73 14.09 3.64
N LEU A 155 3.05 14.25 3.54
CA LEU A 155 4.00 13.15 3.39
C LEU A 155 4.73 12.91 4.72
N TYR A 156 4.73 11.66 5.18
CA TYR A 156 5.49 11.21 6.34
C TYR A 156 6.56 10.22 5.91
N VAL A 157 7.75 10.34 6.47
CA VAL A 157 8.85 9.39 6.27
C VAL A 157 9.38 8.94 7.63
N SER A 158 9.52 7.62 7.81
CA SER A 158 9.93 7.00 9.08
C SER A 158 9.12 7.47 10.29
N GLY A 159 7.85 7.79 10.06
CA GLY A 159 6.91 8.25 11.08
C GLY A 159 6.94 9.75 11.39
N GLU A 160 7.79 10.52 10.72
CA GLU A 160 7.92 11.97 10.89
C GLU A 160 7.30 12.74 9.72
N LEU A 161 6.66 13.87 9.98
CA LEU A 161 6.11 14.73 8.92
C LEU A 161 7.26 15.40 8.16
N VAL A 162 7.36 15.12 6.85
CA VAL A 162 8.26 15.85 5.95
C VAL A 162 7.61 17.17 5.53
N GLY A 163 6.33 17.13 5.14
CA GLY A 163 5.59 18.33 4.79
C GLY A 163 4.45 18.12 3.79
N GLY A 164 3.89 19.24 3.34
CA GLY A 164 2.94 19.29 2.23
C GLY A 164 3.62 19.45 0.87
N LEU A 165 2.82 19.63 -0.20
CA LEU A 165 3.34 19.70 -1.58
C LEU A 165 4.41 20.76 -1.79
N ASP A 166 4.26 21.95 -1.22
CA ASP A 166 5.20 23.05 -1.45
C ASP A 166 6.60 22.73 -0.89
N ILE A 167 6.66 22.13 0.31
CA ILE A 167 7.92 21.64 0.88
C ILE A 167 8.52 20.53 0.01
N ILE A 168 7.70 19.59 -0.47
CA ILE A 168 8.21 18.51 -1.34
C ILE A 168 8.78 19.05 -2.65
N LYS A 169 8.19 20.11 -3.22
CA LYS A 169 8.75 20.80 -4.39
C LYS A 169 10.06 21.51 -4.09
N GLU A 170 10.17 22.13 -2.91
CA GLU A 170 11.43 22.75 -2.46
C GLU A 170 12.53 21.70 -2.29
N LEU A 171 12.23 20.56 -1.66
CA LEU A 171 13.15 19.44 -1.50
C LEU A 171 13.52 18.77 -2.83
N GLU A 172 12.60 18.74 -3.81
CA GLU A 172 12.90 18.28 -5.16
C GLU A 172 13.87 19.25 -5.85
N ALA A 173 13.65 20.56 -5.73
CA ALA A 173 14.49 21.59 -6.33
C ALA A 173 15.90 21.67 -5.69
N SER A 174 16.03 21.31 -4.41
CA SER A 174 17.32 21.21 -3.73
C SER A 174 18.02 19.85 -3.85
N GLU A 175 17.42 18.89 -4.58
CA GLU A 175 17.90 17.50 -4.71
C GLU A 175 17.97 16.71 -3.38
N GLU A 176 17.36 17.21 -2.30
CA GLU A 176 17.35 16.57 -0.98
C GLU A 176 16.25 15.49 -0.84
N LEU A 177 15.19 15.59 -1.65
CA LEU A 177 14.03 14.69 -1.59
C LEU A 177 14.43 13.20 -1.69
N ASP A 178 15.39 12.92 -2.56
CA ASP A 178 15.93 11.59 -2.84
C ASP A 178 16.73 10.98 -1.68
N THR A 179 17.24 11.83 -0.79
CA THR A 179 18.00 11.41 0.40
C THR A 179 17.07 11.14 1.56
N ILE A 180 15.98 11.91 1.65
CA ILE A 180 14.99 11.79 2.73
C ILE A 180 14.08 10.58 2.49
N CYS A 181 13.58 10.39 1.27
CA CYS A 181 12.57 9.39 0.98
C CYS A 181 13.16 8.01 0.63
N PRO A 182 12.52 6.90 1.07
CA PRO A 182 12.94 5.56 0.68
C PRO A 182 12.72 5.35 -0.82
N LYS A 183 13.80 5.07 -1.54
CA LYS A 183 13.75 4.71 -2.96
C LYS A 183 13.35 3.24 -3.14
N ALA A 184 12.75 2.93 -4.28
CA ALA A 184 12.66 1.55 -4.72
C ALA A 184 14.07 0.94 -4.75
N PRO A 185 14.27 -0.31 -4.27
CA PRO A 185 15.54 -0.98 -4.45
C PRO A 185 15.86 -0.97 -5.93
N LYS A 186 17.05 -0.48 -6.29
CA LYS A 186 17.44 -0.39 -7.70
C LYS A 186 17.42 -1.81 -8.28
N LEU A 187 16.96 -1.96 -9.52
CA LEU A 187 16.96 -3.27 -10.19
C LEU A 187 18.32 -3.97 -10.05
N GLU A 188 19.41 -3.21 -10.16
CA GLU A 188 20.78 -3.68 -9.97
C GLU A 188 21.03 -4.33 -8.59
N GLU A 189 20.51 -3.75 -7.51
CA GLU A 189 20.59 -4.33 -6.15
C GLU A 189 19.77 -5.62 -6.06
N ARG A 190 18.56 -5.61 -6.65
CA ARG A 190 17.70 -6.79 -6.72
C ARG A 190 18.38 -7.93 -7.48
N LEU A 191 19.03 -7.64 -8.61
CA LEU A 191 19.78 -8.61 -9.39
C LEU A 191 20.98 -9.15 -8.61
N LYS A 192 21.73 -8.27 -7.93
CA LYS A 192 22.83 -8.68 -7.06
C LYS A 192 22.38 -9.62 -5.95
N VAL A 193 21.24 -9.35 -5.31
CA VAL A 193 20.67 -10.25 -4.29
C VAL A 193 20.27 -11.59 -4.91
N LEU A 194 19.65 -11.59 -6.08
CA LEU A 194 19.23 -12.81 -6.75
C LEU A 194 20.41 -13.68 -7.19
N THR A 195 21.47 -13.11 -7.75
CA THR A 195 22.66 -13.86 -8.18
C THR A 195 23.46 -14.43 -7.00
N ASN A 196 23.30 -13.85 -5.81
CA ASN A 196 23.95 -14.29 -4.57
C ASN A 196 23.05 -15.14 -3.66
N LYS A 197 21.80 -15.45 -4.09
CA LYS A 197 20.83 -16.18 -3.26
C LYS A 197 21.32 -17.59 -2.88
N ALA A 198 22.13 -18.21 -3.73
CA ALA A 198 22.81 -19.47 -3.47
C ALA A 198 24.25 -19.42 -4.02
N SER A 199 25.12 -20.32 -3.56
CA SER A 199 26.50 -20.40 -4.05
C SER A 199 26.56 -20.69 -5.56
N VAL A 200 25.62 -21.47 -6.08
CA VAL A 200 25.44 -21.72 -7.51
C VAL A 200 23.99 -21.37 -7.86
N MET A 201 23.81 -20.40 -8.76
CA MET A 201 22.51 -19.92 -9.22
C MET A 201 22.37 -20.11 -10.73
N LEU A 202 21.29 -20.76 -11.16
CA LEU A 202 20.96 -20.95 -12.57
C LEU A 202 19.70 -20.16 -12.94
N PHE A 203 19.85 -19.15 -13.79
CA PHE A 203 18.72 -18.41 -14.38
C PHE A 203 18.34 -19.08 -15.69
N MET A 204 17.10 -19.59 -15.78
CA MET A 204 16.66 -20.42 -16.90
C MET A 204 15.18 -20.25 -17.20
N LYS A 205 14.71 -20.84 -18.31
CA LYS A 205 13.29 -20.89 -18.65
C LYS A 205 12.67 -22.11 -17.98
N GLY A 206 11.83 -21.89 -16.98
CA GLY A 206 11.30 -22.93 -16.10
C GLY A 206 12.13 -23.10 -14.82
N ASN A 207 11.99 -24.25 -14.17
CA ASN A 207 12.67 -24.60 -12.93
C ASN A 207 13.27 -26.02 -12.99
N LYS A 208 13.89 -26.50 -11.89
CA LYS A 208 14.48 -27.85 -11.80
C LYS A 208 13.54 -28.99 -12.22
N GLN A 209 12.24 -28.86 -11.94
CA GLN A 209 11.26 -29.92 -12.20
C GLN A 209 10.64 -29.79 -13.58
N GLU A 210 10.44 -28.56 -14.04
CA GLU A 210 9.79 -28.26 -15.31
C GLU A 210 10.59 -27.25 -16.12
N ALA A 211 11.49 -27.76 -16.95
CA ALA A 211 12.25 -26.95 -17.89
C ALA A 211 11.45 -26.66 -19.18
N LYS A 212 11.29 -25.38 -19.50
CA LYS A 212 10.48 -24.87 -20.62
C LYS A 212 11.28 -24.65 -21.92
N CYS A 213 12.54 -25.08 -21.97
CA CYS A 213 13.43 -24.94 -23.13
C CYS A 213 14.48 -26.05 -23.18
N GLY A 214 14.87 -26.50 -24.39
CA GLY A 214 15.88 -27.56 -24.57
C GLY A 214 17.26 -27.20 -24.01
N PHE A 215 17.69 -25.95 -24.13
CA PHE A 215 18.96 -25.50 -23.53
C PHE A 215 18.93 -25.54 -22.00
N SER A 216 17.78 -25.21 -21.41
CA SER A 216 17.56 -25.30 -19.97
C SER A 216 17.55 -26.75 -19.49
N LYS A 217 17.01 -27.69 -20.27
CA LYS A 217 17.09 -29.14 -19.96
C LYS A 217 18.54 -29.62 -19.96
N GLN A 218 19.31 -29.29 -21.00
CA GLN A 218 20.70 -29.72 -21.13
C GLN A 218 21.60 -29.22 -20.00
N ILE A 219 21.47 -27.95 -19.58
CA ILE A 219 22.29 -27.44 -18.47
C ILE A 219 21.92 -28.09 -17.14
N LEU A 220 20.63 -28.39 -16.90
CA LEU A 220 20.20 -29.11 -15.69
C LEU A 220 20.79 -30.52 -15.66
N GLU A 221 20.78 -31.25 -16.76
CA GLU A 221 21.41 -32.58 -16.87
C GLU A 221 22.90 -32.53 -16.53
N ILE A 222 23.61 -31.51 -17.03
CA ILE A 222 25.02 -31.29 -16.73
C ILE A 222 25.21 -31.02 -15.24
N LEU A 223 24.51 -30.04 -14.66
CA LEU A 223 24.67 -29.67 -13.25
C LEU A 223 24.29 -30.82 -12.31
N ASN A 224 23.19 -31.52 -12.60
CA ASN A 224 22.77 -32.70 -11.82
C ASN A 224 23.83 -33.80 -11.83
N SER A 225 24.55 -33.99 -12.95
CA SER A 225 25.64 -34.97 -13.04
C SER A 225 26.87 -34.62 -12.18
N THR A 226 27.01 -33.37 -11.73
CA THR A 226 28.13 -32.94 -10.86
C THR A 226 27.90 -33.25 -9.38
N GLY A 227 26.64 -33.43 -8.96
CA GLY A 227 26.28 -33.59 -7.54
C GLY A 227 26.44 -32.32 -6.69
N VAL A 228 26.74 -31.17 -7.29
CA VAL A 228 26.80 -29.87 -6.60
C VAL A 228 25.38 -29.34 -6.40
N GLU A 229 25.08 -28.86 -5.21
CA GLU A 229 23.82 -28.17 -4.92
C GLU A 229 23.79 -26.78 -5.60
N TYR A 230 22.70 -26.50 -6.30
CA TYR A 230 22.46 -25.22 -6.98
C TYR A 230 21.00 -24.83 -6.85
N GLU A 231 20.66 -23.57 -7.05
CA GLU A 231 19.26 -23.09 -7.10
C GLU A 231 18.90 -22.58 -8.49
N THR A 232 17.60 -22.54 -8.81
CA THR A 232 17.10 -22.06 -10.10
C THR A 232 16.17 -20.87 -9.95
N PHE A 233 16.16 -19.97 -10.94
CA PHE A 233 15.20 -18.88 -11.08
C PHE A 233 14.52 -18.94 -12.45
N ASP A 234 13.18 -18.99 -12.50
CA ASP A 234 12.42 -18.96 -13.76
C ASP A 234 12.30 -17.52 -14.28
N ILE A 235 13.09 -17.20 -15.30
CA ILE A 235 13.09 -15.88 -15.93
C ILE A 235 11.81 -15.56 -16.71
N LEU A 236 10.91 -16.53 -16.89
CA LEU A 236 9.62 -16.27 -17.55
C LEU A 236 8.57 -15.70 -16.59
N GLU A 237 8.79 -15.81 -15.29
CA GLU A 237 7.89 -15.26 -14.27
C GLU A 237 8.19 -13.79 -13.94
N ASP A 238 9.36 -13.29 -14.37
CA ASP A 238 9.81 -11.93 -14.10
C ASP A 238 10.57 -11.31 -15.29
N GLU A 239 9.84 -10.54 -16.10
CA GLU A 239 10.39 -9.91 -17.30
C GLU A 239 11.41 -8.80 -16.97
N GLU A 240 11.28 -8.14 -15.82
CA GLU A 240 12.21 -7.10 -15.38
C GLU A 240 13.58 -7.70 -15.05
N VAL A 241 13.60 -8.78 -14.25
CA VAL A 241 14.82 -9.55 -13.95
C VAL A 241 15.41 -10.13 -15.23
N ARG A 242 14.56 -10.66 -16.12
CA ARG A 242 14.98 -11.26 -17.39
C ARG A 242 15.73 -10.29 -18.29
N GLN A 243 15.22 -9.08 -18.47
CA GLN A 243 15.90 -8.08 -19.29
C GLN A 243 17.09 -7.48 -18.52
N GLY A 244 16.91 -7.20 -17.22
CA GLY A 244 17.93 -6.64 -16.36
C GLY A 244 19.21 -7.46 -16.31
N LEU A 245 19.11 -8.79 -16.15
CA LEU A 245 20.28 -9.69 -16.09
C LEU A 245 21.12 -9.68 -17.35
N LYS A 246 20.52 -9.49 -18.55
CA LYS A 246 21.30 -9.41 -19.79
C LYS A 246 22.24 -8.21 -19.79
N THR A 247 21.73 -7.06 -19.32
CA THR A 247 22.51 -5.83 -19.20
C THR A 247 23.49 -5.92 -18.05
N TYR A 248 23.04 -6.40 -16.88
CA TYR A 248 23.85 -6.52 -15.65
C TYR A 248 25.10 -7.39 -15.84
N SER A 249 24.96 -8.50 -16.57
CA SER A 249 26.05 -9.45 -16.81
C SER A 249 26.76 -9.26 -18.15
N ASN A 250 26.31 -8.29 -18.94
CA ASN A 250 26.72 -8.11 -20.33
C ASN A 250 26.64 -9.42 -21.15
N TRP A 251 25.59 -10.23 -20.92
CA TRP A 251 25.41 -11.55 -21.54
C TRP A 251 24.02 -11.69 -22.20
N PRO A 252 23.94 -11.96 -23.51
CA PRO A 252 22.69 -11.80 -24.26
C PRO A 252 21.68 -12.96 -24.11
N THR A 253 22.13 -14.15 -23.70
CA THR A 253 21.35 -15.40 -23.80
C THR A 253 21.07 -16.06 -22.44
N TYR A 254 20.12 -16.99 -22.45
CA TYR A 254 19.82 -17.89 -21.33
C TYR A 254 19.89 -19.34 -21.81
N PRO A 255 20.21 -20.31 -20.94
CA PRO A 255 20.42 -20.17 -19.49
C PRO A 255 21.71 -19.41 -19.12
N GLN A 256 21.74 -18.79 -17.94
CA GLN A 256 22.93 -18.15 -17.36
C GLN A 256 23.27 -18.79 -16.01
N LEU A 257 24.51 -19.23 -15.84
CA LEU A 257 25.02 -19.83 -14.61
C LEU A 257 25.89 -18.83 -13.85
N TYR A 258 25.62 -18.67 -12.56
CA TYR A 258 26.39 -17.83 -11.65
C TYR A 258 26.96 -18.66 -10.51
N VAL A 259 28.17 -18.32 -10.08
CA VAL A 259 28.82 -18.87 -8.89
C VAL A 259 29.24 -17.72 -7.99
N LYS A 260 28.81 -17.73 -6.73
CA LYS A 260 29.08 -16.67 -5.73
C LYS A 260 28.78 -15.25 -6.24
N GLY A 261 27.73 -15.12 -7.06
CA GLY A 261 27.31 -13.84 -7.64
C GLY A 261 27.96 -13.46 -8.97
N ASP A 262 29.01 -14.16 -9.39
CA ASP A 262 29.74 -13.90 -10.64
C ASP A 262 29.23 -14.79 -11.78
N LEU A 263 29.11 -14.22 -12.98
CA LEU A 263 28.69 -14.96 -14.17
C LEU A 263 29.79 -15.94 -14.59
N VAL A 264 29.45 -17.23 -14.66
CA VAL A 264 30.29 -18.25 -15.28
C VAL A 264 30.05 -18.28 -16.79
N GLY A 265 28.79 -18.24 -17.22
CA GLY A 265 28.42 -18.20 -18.63
C GLY A 265 27.12 -18.93 -18.96
N GLY A 266 26.89 -19.13 -20.25
CA GLY A 266 25.77 -19.90 -20.78
C GLY A 266 26.07 -21.40 -20.94
N LEU A 267 25.13 -22.14 -21.55
CA LEU A 267 25.25 -23.58 -21.77
C LEU A 267 26.56 -24.00 -22.48
N ASP A 268 26.97 -23.26 -23.51
CA ASP A 268 28.14 -23.63 -24.32
C ASP A 268 29.44 -23.56 -23.50
N ILE A 269 29.59 -22.51 -22.68
CA ILE A 269 30.71 -22.37 -21.74
C ILE A 269 30.69 -23.49 -20.69
N VAL A 270 29.51 -23.82 -20.17
CA VAL A 270 29.36 -24.91 -19.18
C VAL A 270 29.71 -26.27 -19.78
N LYS A 271 29.41 -26.51 -21.06
CA LYS A 271 29.84 -27.72 -21.78
C LYS A 271 31.36 -27.76 -21.95
N GLU A 272 31.97 -26.67 -22.37
CA GLU A 272 33.43 -26.55 -22.52
C GLU A 272 34.15 -26.80 -21.19
N LEU A 273 33.70 -26.17 -20.09
CA LEU A 273 34.24 -26.41 -18.75
C LEU A 273 34.09 -27.87 -18.32
N LYS A 274 33.00 -28.55 -18.70
CA LYS A 274 32.81 -29.97 -18.39
C LYS A 274 33.78 -30.85 -19.17
N GLU A 275 33.96 -30.57 -20.46
CA GLU A 275 34.86 -31.31 -21.35
C GLU A 275 36.32 -31.17 -20.92
N ASN A 276 36.71 -29.99 -20.44
CA ASN A 276 38.06 -29.71 -19.94
C ASN A 276 38.29 -30.14 -18.48
N GLY A 277 37.26 -30.62 -17.77
CA GLY A 277 37.35 -31.04 -16.37
C GLY A 277 37.40 -29.89 -15.35
N GLU A 278 37.17 -28.65 -15.78
CA GLU A 278 37.23 -27.42 -14.97
C GLU A 278 35.90 -27.06 -14.30
N LEU A 279 34.78 -27.66 -14.74
CA LEU A 279 33.45 -27.30 -14.24
C LEU A 279 33.30 -27.53 -12.73
N LEU A 280 33.79 -28.65 -12.19
CA LEU A 280 33.66 -28.95 -10.76
C LEU A 280 34.42 -27.94 -9.86
N PRO A 281 35.70 -27.62 -10.13
CA PRO A 281 36.42 -26.53 -9.46
C PRO A 281 35.68 -25.19 -9.51
N VAL A 282 35.19 -24.81 -10.70
CA VAL A 282 34.40 -23.58 -10.90
C VAL A 282 33.17 -23.57 -9.99
N LEU A 283 32.37 -24.64 -10.00
CA LEU A 283 31.14 -24.75 -9.21
C LEU A 283 31.37 -24.72 -7.69
N ARG A 284 32.53 -25.17 -7.22
CA ARG A 284 32.94 -25.08 -5.81
C ARG A 284 33.53 -23.71 -5.46
N GLY A 285 33.81 -22.89 -6.47
CA GLY A 285 34.48 -21.60 -6.33
C GLY A 285 35.92 -21.75 -5.86
N GLU A 286 36.62 -22.72 -6.44
CA GLU A 286 38.05 -23.04 -6.22
C GLU A 286 38.98 -22.40 -7.27
N ASN A 287 38.45 -21.49 -8.09
CA ASN A 287 39.19 -20.75 -9.13
C ASN A 287 39.73 -19.40 -8.65
#